data_AF-A0A1S8GNW4-F1
#
_entry.id   AF-A0A1S8GNW4-F1
#
_cell.length_a   1.000
_cell.length_b   1.000
_cell.length_c   1.000
_cell.angle_alpha   90.00
_cell.angle_beta   90.00
_cell.angle_gamma   90.00
#
_symmetry.space_group_name_H-M   'P 1'
#
loop_
_entity.id
_entity.type
_entity.pdbx_description
1 polymer ?
#
loop_
_entity_poly.entity_id
_entity_poly.type
_entity_poly.pdbx_seq_one_letter_code
_entity_poly.pdbx_strand_id
1 'polypeptide(L)'
;MRNIRTCLSLFLGRSMCLGAILGSTLMAGSSLAAESHAVLHADELDLSAPCAQVHIRADATLKDSMVVEEAVGFTPDIQTTRDGTESHVRLALHNCPKGGRLVLHLSSDTALTLHDSPQAHITISGTLTTLESNLDDASLQVERVESLDMSISGTTQAHITQLNRAAQLNATGASHLEVDTALLSAFSAQMSDNSQLSIATGQIDSLTLNASHQADASIMATVNNASITTNDAASVTLSKVTGSVQDGGTKHITHASPPEPAPVKPTVQPSTQPPQPDGQAQGLNNPTVPHVPKQVITTPSAPSPAVSSPATGQTGTIPAQPAPSAPKASLPTSGTLPQAPQPTPPAAASTPAHPAAALPSKPAPQGSAPVTPQNQTPK
;
A
#
# COMPACT_ATOMS: atom_id res chain seq x y z
N MET A 1 5.37 39.35 24.75
CA MET A 1 6.76 39.61 24.33
C MET A 1 6.78 39.44 22.81
N ARG A 2 6.46 40.46 22.00
CA ARG A 2 7.35 41.48 21.44
C ARG A 2 8.73 40.94 21.03
N ASN A 3 8.93 40.78 19.72
CA ASN A 3 10.11 41.13 18.90
C ASN A 3 9.74 40.79 17.44
N ILE A 4 9.32 41.75 16.60
CA ILE A 4 10.13 42.70 15.82
C ILE A 4 11.13 41.99 14.90
N ARG A 5 10.79 41.88 13.61
CA ARG A 5 11.74 42.09 12.50
C ARG A 5 11.00 42.54 11.26
N THR A 6 10.85 43.85 11.19
CA THR A 6 10.50 44.64 10.02
C THR A 6 11.73 44.69 9.11
N CYS A 7 11.66 44.15 7.90
CA CYS A 7 12.66 44.43 6.86
C CYS A 7 12.06 45.38 5.83
N LEU A 8 12.59 46.58 5.92
CA LEU A 8 12.46 47.75 5.08
C LEU A 8 12.94 47.43 3.66
N SER A 9 12.15 47.76 2.63
CA SER A 9 12.62 47.85 1.24
C SER A 9 11.86 48.98 0.55
N LEU A 10 12.33 50.19 0.82
CA LEU A 10 12.07 51.38 0.02
C LEU A 10 13.11 51.39 -1.11
N PHE A 11 12.66 51.23 -2.36
CA PHE A 11 13.37 51.86 -3.49
C PHE A 11 12.34 52.53 -4.40
N LEU A 12 12.37 53.85 -4.32
CA LEU A 12 11.80 54.78 -5.29
C LEU A 12 12.43 54.53 -6.66
N GLY A 13 11.61 54.48 -7.69
CA GLY A 13 12.06 54.40 -9.07
C GLY A 13 10.96 54.78 -10.05
N ARG A 14 10.52 56.05 -10.00
CA ARG A 14 9.73 56.65 -11.08
C ARG A 14 10.59 56.68 -12.36
N SER A 15 10.19 55.94 -13.38
CA SER A 15 10.55 56.25 -14.76
C SER A 15 9.39 55.91 -15.67
N MET A 16 8.67 56.96 -16.06
CA MET A 16 7.81 56.96 -17.24
C MET A 16 8.70 56.93 -18.47
N CYS A 17 8.59 55.89 -19.29
CA CYS A 17 8.96 55.96 -20.70
C CYS A 17 7.74 55.55 -21.52
N LEU A 18 7.01 56.59 -21.93
CA LEU A 18 6.00 56.57 -22.97
C LEU A 18 6.77 56.46 -24.30
N GLY A 19 6.74 55.28 -24.93
CA GLY A 19 7.42 55.01 -26.19
C GLY A 19 6.58 54.08 -27.04
N ALA A 20 5.66 54.66 -27.82
CA ALA A 20 4.93 53.98 -28.86
C ALA A 20 5.88 53.60 -30.00
N ILE A 21 6.03 52.30 -30.28
CA ILE A 21 6.46 51.82 -31.59
C ILE A 21 5.48 50.74 -32.02
N LEU A 22 4.61 51.13 -32.96
CA LEU A 22 3.92 50.23 -33.86
C LEU A 22 4.98 49.46 -34.66
N GLY A 23 5.08 48.16 -34.41
CA GLY A 23 5.94 47.24 -35.14
C GLY A 23 5.21 45.91 -35.30
N SER A 24 4.43 45.79 -36.36
CA SER A 24 3.74 44.58 -36.77
C SER A 24 4.73 43.50 -37.19
N THR A 25 5.03 42.56 -36.30
CA THR A 25 5.62 41.26 -36.67
C THR A 25 4.69 40.15 -36.21
N LEU A 26 3.94 39.60 -37.16
CA LEU A 26 3.31 38.30 -37.06
C LEU A 26 4.40 37.25 -36.81
N MET A 27 4.69 36.95 -35.54
CA MET A 27 5.38 35.72 -35.17
C MET A 27 4.33 34.61 -35.15
N ALA A 28 4.24 33.90 -36.27
CA ALA A 28 3.48 32.67 -36.38
C ALA A 28 3.88 31.73 -35.23
N GLY A 29 2.86 31.28 -34.48
CA GLY A 29 3.00 30.33 -33.40
C GLY A 29 3.65 29.05 -33.90
N SER A 30 4.84 28.78 -33.37
CA SER A 30 5.36 27.42 -33.26
C SER A 30 5.46 27.15 -31.77
N SER A 31 4.30 26.91 -31.14
CA SER A 31 4.27 26.20 -29.86
C SER A 31 4.67 24.76 -30.15
N LEU A 32 5.96 24.54 -30.37
CA LEU A 32 6.56 23.22 -30.27
C LEU A 32 6.33 22.81 -28.82
N ALA A 33 5.35 21.94 -28.60
CA ALA A 33 5.27 21.14 -27.40
C ALA A 33 6.56 20.34 -27.35
N ALA A 34 7.57 20.89 -26.69
CA ALA A 34 8.76 20.14 -26.35
C ALA A 34 8.28 19.07 -25.37
N GLU A 35 8.21 17.82 -25.82
CA GLU A 35 8.21 16.64 -24.96
C GLU A 35 9.45 16.73 -24.07
N SER A 36 9.29 17.36 -22.91
CA SER A 36 10.35 17.44 -21.92
C SER A 36 10.39 16.13 -21.17
N HIS A 37 11.11 15.16 -21.72
CA HIS A 37 11.53 13.96 -20.98
C HIS A 37 12.52 14.41 -19.89
N ALA A 38 12.00 14.82 -18.73
CA ALA A 38 12.81 15.17 -17.58
C ALA A 38 13.24 13.87 -16.91
N VAL A 39 14.52 13.54 -16.99
CA VAL A 39 15.14 12.46 -16.23
C VAL A 39 15.60 13.02 -14.89
N LEU A 40 15.08 12.46 -13.80
CA LEU A 40 15.35 12.86 -12.42
C LEU A 40 15.95 11.68 -11.67
N HIS A 41 16.86 11.93 -10.74
CA HIS A 41 17.33 10.89 -9.82
C HIS A 41 16.38 10.81 -8.63
N ALA A 42 15.83 9.63 -8.34
CA ALA A 42 14.83 9.43 -7.30
C ALA A 42 15.09 8.10 -6.58
N ASP A 43 15.55 8.20 -5.34
CA ASP A 43 15.59 7.06 -4.42
C ASP A 43 14.21 6.90 -3.76
N GLU A 44 13.52 8.02 -3.53
CA GLU A 44 12.13 8.06 -3.10
C GLU A 44 11.32 9.01 -4.00
N LEU A 45 10.10 8.60 -4.34
CA LEU A 45 9.11 9.42 -5.05
C LEU A 45 7.87 9.58 -4.18
N ASP A 46 7.61 10.82 -3.81
CA ASP A 46 6.37 11.25 -3.17
C ASP A 46 5.41 11.85 -4.20
N LEU A 47 4.27 11.19 -4.42
CA LEU A 47 3.28 11.56 -5.44
C LEU A 47 1.94 11.97 -4.82
N SER A 48 1.51 13.18 -5.16
CA SER A 48 0.15 13.67 -4.91
C SER A 48 -0.54 14.01 -6.22
N ALA A 49 -1.61 13.26 -6.54
CA ALA A 49 -2.29 13.33 -7.83
C ALA A 49 -3.82 13.27 -7.69
N PRO A 50 -4.44 14.26 -7.02
CA PRO A 50 -5.89 14.30 -6.84
C PRO A 50 -6.64 14.27 -8.18
N CYS A 51 -7.68 13.46 -8.25
CA CYS A 51 -8.56 13.27 -9.41
C CYS A 51 -7.88 12.94 -10.76
N ALA A 52 -6.62 12.49 -10.75
CA ALA A 52 -5.85 12.22 -11.95
C ALA A 52 -5.93 10.75 -12.37
N GLN A 53 -5.73 10.50 -13.67
CA GLN A 53 -5.38 9.17 -14.17
C GLN A 53 -3.86 9.04 -14.19
N VAL A 54 -3.30 8.22 -13.31
CA VAL A 54 -1.85 8.04 -13.18
C VAL A 54 -1.47 6.65 -13.65
N HIS A 55 -0.50 6.57 -14.55
CA HIS A 55 0.13 5.32 -14.94
C HIS A 55 1.62 5.36 -14.59
N ILE A 56 2.06 4.42 -13.76
CA ILE A 56 3.45 4.29 -13.34
C ILE A 56 4.00 2.98 -13.91
N ARG A 57 5.14 3.06 -14.60
CA ARG A 57 5.89 1.90 -15.08
C ARG A 57 7.16 1.75 -14.28
N ALA A 58 7.23 0.70 -13.47
CA ALA A 58 8.46 0.32 -12.79
C ALA A 58 9.37 -0.42 -13.78
N ASP A 59 10.51 0.17 -14.09
CA ASP A 59 11.49 -0.29 -15.07
C ASP A 59 12.86 -0.47 -14.40
N ALA A 60 13.28 -1.72 -14.24
CA ALA A 60 14.57 -2.08 -13.65
C ALA A 60 15.79 -1.62 -14.50
N THR A 61 15.59 -1.12 -15.72
CA THR A 61 16.67 -0.56 -16.54
C THR A 61 16.99 0.89 -16.17
N LEU A 62 16.07 1.59 -15.49
CA LEU A 62 16.28 2.93 -14.95
C LEU A 62 17.08 2.81 -13.65
N LYS A 63 18.37 3.17 -13.69
CA LYS A 63 19.23 3.17 -12.50
C LYS A 63 18.90 4.36 -11.60
N ASP A 64 18.10 4.14 -10.57
CA ASP A 64 17.69 5.15 -9.56
C ASP A 64 17.10 6.42 -10.19
N SER A 65 16.48 6.24 -11.36
CA SER A 65 16.01 7.33 -12.20
C SER A 65 14.50 7.25 -12.40
N MET A 66 13.90 8.42 -12.53
CA MET A 66 12.51 8.66 -12.82
C MET A 66 12.42 9.48 -14.10
N VAL A 67 11.43 9.18 -14.95
CA VAL A 67 11.12 9.96 -16.15
C VAL A 67 9.64 10.30 -16.15
N VAL A 68 9.33 11.58 -16.32
CA VAL A 68 7.96 12.01 -16.65
C VAL A 68 7.80 11.88 -18.16
N GLU A 69 7.03 10.89 -18.60
CA GLU A 69 6.76 10.63 -20.03
C GLU A 69 5.65 11.56 -20.55
N GLU A 70 4.56 11.68 -19.79
CA GLU A 70 3.37 12.41 -20.23
C GLU A 70 2.71 13.11 -19.03
N ALA A 71 2.35 14.39 -19.17
CA ALA A 71 1.57 15.14 -18.19
C ALA A 71 0.52 15.99 -18.92
N VAL A 72 -0.60 15.37 -19.29
CA VAL A 72 -1.67 16.02 -20.08
C VAL A 72 -2.68 16.67 -19.15
N GLY A 73 -2.93 17.97 -19.38
CA GLY A 73 -3.89 18.76 -18.62
C GLY A 73 -3.33 19.29 -17.29
N PHE A 74 -2.15 18.85 -16.88
CA PHE A 74 -1.50 19.26 -15.65
C PHE A 74 -0.21 20.02 -15.93
N THR A 75 0.16 20.88 -14.99
CA THR A 75 1.53 21.37 -14.86
C THR A 75 2.08 20.76 -13.58
N PRO A 76 2.84 19.65 -13.65
CA PRO A 76 3.37 19.01 -12.45
C PRO A 76 4.32 19.96 -11.72
N ASP A 77 4.12 20.11 -10.43
CA ASP A 77 5.06 20.79 -9.52
C ASP A 77 6.04 19.74 -9.01
N ILE A 78 7.28 19.82 -9.50
CA ILE A 78 8.33 18.86 -9.20
C ILE A 78 9.36 19.55 -8.31
N GLN A 79 9.56 18.98 -7.11
CA GLN A 79 10.56 19.43 -6.16
C GLN A 79 11.51 18.29 -5.88
N THR A 80 12.82 18.54 -6.00
CA THR A 80 13.84 17.56 -5.68
C THR A 80 14.63 18.05 -4.48
N THR A 81 14.67 17.24 -3.43
CA THR A 81 15.45 17.48 -2.23
C THR A 81 16.43 16.33 -2.05
N ARG A 82 17.66 16.65 -1.63
CA ARG A 82 18.68 15.64 -1.33
C ARG A 82 18.96 15.66 0.17
N ASP A 83 18.77 14.52 0.83
CA ASP A 83 19.19 14.31 2.22
C ASP A 83 20.37 13.34 2.25
N GLY A 84 21.57 13.87 2.49
CA GLY A 84 22.81 13.10 2.42
C GLY A 84 23.04 12.48 1.02
N THR A 85 22.95 11.15 0.94
CA THR A 85 23.10 10.37 -0.30
C THR A 85 21.79 10.06 -0.99
N GLU A 86 20.65 10.30 -0.33
CA GLU A 86 19.31 9.96 -0.82
C GLU A 86 18.68 11.18 -1.51
N SER A 87 18.00 10.92 -2.64
CA SER A 87 17.30 11.88 -3.46
C SER A 87 15.80 11.64 -3.36
N HIS A 88 15.10 12.58 -2.74
CA HIS A 88 13.65 12.57 -2.61
C HIS A 88 13.06 13.49 -3.68
N VAL A 89 12.21 12.94 -4.54
CA VAL A 89 11.46 13.70 -5.53
C VAL A 89 10.03 13.77 -5.07
N ARG A 90 9.50 14.99 -4.95
CA ARG A 90 8.09 15.24 -4.72
C ARG A 90 7.45 15.74 -6.01
N LEU A 91 6.41 15.06 -6.45
CA LEU A 91 5.61 15.43 -7.61
C LEU A 91 4.17 15.68 -7.17
N ALA A 92 3.74 16.93 -7.27
CA ALA A 92 2.36 17.32 -6.96
C ALA A 92 1.65 17.78 -8.23
N LEU A 93 0.47 17.23 -8.48
CA LEU A 93 -0.44 17.73 -9.50
C LEU A 93 -1.43 18.70 -8.85
N HIS A 94 -1.35 19.96 -9.27
CA HIS A 94 -2.31 20.96 -8.85
C HIS A 94 -3.44 21.04 -9.87
N ASN A 95 -4.68 21.13 -9.37
CA ASN A 95 -5.93 21.18 -10.13
C ASN A 95 -6.39 19.83 -10.71
N CYS A 96 -7.72 19.61 -10.76
CA CYS A 96 -8.35 18.40 -11.29
C CYS A 96 -9.04 18.68 -12.65
N PRO A 97 -8.29 18.84 -13.76
CA PRO A 97 -8.89 18.89 -15.09
C PRO A 97 -9.57 17.56 -15.38
N LYS A 98 -10.77 17.62 -15.97
CA LYS A 98 -11.45 16.41 -16.42
C LYS A 98 -10.59 15.69 -17.47
N GLY A 99 -10.25 14.43 -17.19
CA GLY A 99 -9.44 13.60 -18.10
C GLY A 99 -7.94 13.92 -18.08
N GLY A 100 -7.44 14.57 -17.03
CA GLY A 100 -6.00 14.73 -16.85
C GLY A 100 -5.31 13.37 -16.71
N ARG A 101 -4.14 13.23 -17.36
CA ARG A 101 -3.35 12.00 -17.35
C ARG A 101 -1.89 12.28 -17.04
N LEU A 102 -1.29 11.44 -16.19
CA LEU A 102 0.13 11.44 -15.87
C LEU A 102 0.71 10.05 -16.18
N VAL A 103 1.82 9.99 -16.92
CA VAL A 103 2.58 8.75 -17.16
C VAL A 103 4.01 8.94 -16.65
N LEU A 104 4.40 8.07 -15.74
CA LEU A 104 5.72 8.06 -15.09
C LEU A 104 6.42 6.74 -15.37
N HIS A 105 7.72 6.81 -15.61
CA HIS A 105 8.60 5.66 -15.52
C HIS A 105 9.49 5.82 -14.29
N LEU A 106 9.64 4.77 -13.51
CA LEU A 106 10.34 4.77 -12.22
C LEU A 106 11.30 3.59 -12.17
N SER A 107 12.46 3.73 -11.53
CA SER A 107 13.27 2.57 -11.17
C SER A 107 12.46 1.62 -10.29
N SER A 108 12.64 0.32 -10.47
CA SER A 108 12.05 -0.69 -9.57
C SER A 108 12.49 -0.54 -8.11
N ASP A 109 13.67 0.04 -7.90
CA ASP A 109 14.26 0.21 -6.56
C ASP A 109 13.79 1.49 -5.86
N THR A 110 13.16 2.44 -6.58
CA THR A 110 12.64 3.67 -5.97
C THR A 110 11.44 3.36 -5.08
N ALA A 111 11.47 3.83 -3.83
CA ALA A 111 10.31 3.75 -2.95
C ALA A 111 9.24 4.75 -3.40
N LEU A 112 8.01 4.28 -3.56
CA LEU A 112 6.89 5.11 -3.98
C LEU A 112 5.95 5.39 -2.80
N THR A 113 5.71 6.66 -2.52
CA THR A 113 4.69 7.11 -1.58
C THR A 113 3.55 7.80 -2.34
N LEU A 114 2.32 7.34 -2.13
CA LEU A 114 1.11 7.95 -2.68
C LEU A 114 0.34 8.63 -1.55
N HIS A 115 0.25 9.95 -1.56
CA HIS A 115 -0.55 10.69 -0.57
C HIS A 115 -1.50 11.69 -1.26
N ASP A 116 -2.48 12.20 -0.51
CA ASP A 116 -3.42 13.25 -0.93
C ASP A 116 -3.96 13.07 -2.36
N SER A 117 -4.39 11.85 -2.69
CA SER A 117 -4.84 11.49 -4.04
C SER A 117 -6.33 11.08 -4.07
N PRO A 118 -7.25 11.91 -3.55
CA PRO A 118 -8.67 11.58 -3.59
C PRO A 118 -9.17 11.44 -5.02
N GLN A 119 -10.04 10.47 -5.26
CA GLN A 119 -10.66 10.23 -6.59
C GLN A 119 -9.65 9.94 -7.72
N ALA A 120 -8.43 9.56 -7.38
CA ALA A 120 -7.41 9.20 -8.36
C ALA A 120 -7.65 7.79 -8.92
N HIS A 121 -7.24 7.57 -10.16
CA HIS A 121 -7.16 6.24 -10.78
C HIS A 121 -5.70 5.94 -11.08
N ILE A 122 -5.09 5.05 -10.31
CA ILE A 122 -3.65 4.79 -10.32
C ILE A 122 -3.41 3.36 -10.81
N THR A 123 -2.57 3.20 -11.82
CA THR A 123 -2.13 1.90 -12.33
C THR A 123 -0.62 1.82 -12.33
N ILE A 124 -0.08 0.83 -11.62
CA ILE A 124 1.35 0.56 -11.50
C ILE A 124 1.64 -0.78 -12.17
N SER A 125 2.37 -0.72 -13.29
CA SER A 125 2.88 -1.90 -13.99
C SER A 125 4.34 -2.15 -13.64
N GLY A 126 4.76 -3.41 -13.65
CA GLY A 126 6.10 -3.84 -13.25
C GLY A 126 6.22 -4.20 -11.78
N THR A 127 7.46 -4.25 -11.28
CA THR A 127 7.77 -4.60 -9.88
C THR A 127 8.29 -3.38 -9.14
N LEU A 128 7.64 -3.03 -8.03
CA LEU A 128 8.13 -2.07 -7.04
C LEU A 128 8.67 -2.79 -5.81
N THR A 129 9.79 -2.30 -5.27
CA THR A 129 10.30 -2.77 -3.98
C THR A 129 9.39 -2.32 -2.84
N THR A 130 9.03 -1.04 -2.78
CA THR A 130 8.26 -0.45 -1.68
C THR A 130 7.14 0.45 -2.19
N LEU A 131 5.94 0.27 -1.66
CA LEU A 131 4.78 1.13 -1.86
C LEU A 131 4.21 1.53 -0.50
N GLU A 132 4.23 2.83 -0.23
CA GLU A 132 3.44 3.45 0.83
C GLU A 132 2.26 4.18 0.19
N SER A 133 1.06 4.05 0.75
CA SER A 133 -0.12 4.73 0.19
C SER A 133 -1.14 5.12 1.24
N ASN A 134 -1.70 6.31 1.09
CA ASN A 134 -2.85 6.80 1.81
C ASN A 134 -3.91 7.28 0.80
N LEU A 135 -4.94 6.46 0.61
CA LEU A 135 -5.93 6.62 -0.43
C LEU A 135 -7.33 6.80 0.14
N ASP A 136 -8.05 7.79 -0.37
CA ASP A 136 -9.43 8.09 0.01
C ASP A 136 -10.29 8.22 -1.25
N ASP A 137 -11.36 7.43 -1.35
CA ASP A 137 -12.23 7.37 -2.53
C ASP A 137 -11.47 7.21 -3.88
N ALA A 138 -10.38 6.44 -3.91
CA ALA A 138 -9.52 6.27 -5.09
C ALA A 138 -9.57 4.83 -5.66
N SER A 139 -8.93 4.60 -6.80
CA SER A 139 -8.66 3.24 -7.28
C SER A 139 -7.18 3.02 -7.55
N LEU A 140 -6.68 1.85 -7.18
CA LEU A 140 -5.28 1.47 -7.33
C LEU A 140 -5.20 0.07 -7.94
N GLN A 141 -4.40 -0.09 -8.99
CA GLN A 141 -4.06 -1.38 -9.57
C GLN A 141 -2.54 -1.53 -9.58
N VAL A 142 -2.02 -2.60 -9.00
CA VAL A 142 -0.57 -2.85 -8.91
C VAL A 142 -0.28 -4.26 -9.38
N GLU A 143 0.67 -4.40 -10.31
CA GLU A 143 1.10 -5.72 -10.77
C GLU A 143 1.90 -6.44 -9.69
N ARG A 144 3.03 -5.89 -9.24
CA ARG A 144 3.83 -6.50 -8.18
C ARG A 144 4.44 -5.48 -7.24
N VAL A 145 4.36 -5.78 -5.94
CA VAL A 145 5.07 -5.04 -4.89
C VAL A 145 5.69 -5.97 -3.85
N GLU A 146 6.89 -5.64 -3.36
CA GLU A 146 7.58 -6.43 -2.33
C GLU A 146 7.37 -5.95 -0.90
N SER A 147 7.01 -4.70 -0.68
CA SER A 147 6.73 -4.19 0.66
C SER A 147 5.65 -3.15 0.58
N LEU A 148 4.57 -3.39 1.33
CA LEU A 148 3.38 -2.57 1.28
C LEU A 148 3.09 -1.97 2.65
N ASP A 149 2.89 -0.65 2.70
CA ASP A 149 2.18 0.02 3.78
C ASP A 149 1.01 0.80 3.16
N MET A 150 -0.21 0.41 3.49
CA MET A 150 -1.40 0.92 2.82
C MET A 150 -2.46 1.33 3.83
N SER A 151 -2.91 2.57 3.71
CA SER A 151 -4.13 3.09 4.35
C SER A 151 -5.18 3.38 3.27
N ILE A 152 -6.35 2.77 3.38
CA ILE A 152 -7.48 2.97 2.47
C ILE A 152 -8.74 3.36 3.25
N SER A 153 -9.46 4.37 2.77
CA SER A 153 -10.71 4.85 3.35
C SER A 153 -11.77 5.14 2.30
N GLY A 154 -12.97 5.49 2.76
CA GLY A 154 -14.09 5.85 1.90
C GLY A 154 -14.57 4.66 1.07
N THR A 155 -14.54 4.80 -0.24
CA THR A 155 -14.95 3.80 -1.24
C THR A 155 -13.78 3.24 -2.05
N THR A 156 -12.56 3.40 -1.54
CA THR A 156 -11.32 3.04 -2.24
C THR A 156 -11.29 1.57 -2.67
N GLN A 157 -10.85 1.33 -3.91
CA GLN A 157 -10.70 -0.02 -4.49
C GLN A 157 -9.24 -0.25 -4.87
N ALA A 158 -8.58 -1.21 -4.22
CA ALA A 158 -7.20 -1.58 -4.52
C ALA A 158 -7.13 -3.04 -5.01
N HIS A 159 -6.40 -3.27 -6.09
CA HIS A 159 -6.09 -4.61 -6.62
C HIS A 159 -4.58 -4.77 -6.76
N ILE A 160 -4.04 -5.85 -6.22
CA ILE A 160 -2.61 -6.19 -6.29
C ILE A 160 -2.47 -7.61 -6.83
N THR A 161 -1.86 -7.79 -7.99
CA THR A 161 -1.68 -9.14 -8.56
C THR A 161 -0.71 -9.97 -7.70
N GLN A 162 0.42 -9.40 -7.30
CA GLN A 162 1.39 -10.11 -6.47
C GLN A 162 1.99 -9.23 -5.35
N LEU A 163 1.85 -9.72 -4.12
CA LEU A 163 2.39 -9.10 -2.93
C LEU A 163 3.44 -10.02 -2.30
N ASN A 164 4.67 -9.55 -2.14
CA ASN A 164 5.77 -10.34 -1.57
C ASN A 164 6.26 -9.76 -0.23
N ARG A 165 7.18 -10.48 0.43
CA ARG A 165 7.99 -10.11 1.61
C ARG A 165 7.21 -9.62 2.84
N ALA A 166 6.56 -8.46 2.85
CA ALA A 166 5.79 -7.98 3.99
C ALA A 166 4.71 -6.95 3.60
N ALA A 167 3.63 -6.88 4.38
CA ALA A 167 2.59 -5.88 4.18
C ALA A 167 1.88 -5.43 5.46
N GLN A 168 1.46 -4.17 5.46
CA GLN A 168 0.61 -3.56 6.47
C GLN A 168 -0.58 -2.88 5.79
N LEU A 169 -1.77 -3.09 6.35
CA LEU A 169 -3.03 -2.53 5.87
C LEU A 169 -3.79 -1.85 7.01
N ASN A 170 -4.31 -0.65 6.75
CA ASN A 170 -5.33 0.00 7.54
C ASN A 170 -6.52 0.35 6.63
N ALA A 171 -7.67 -0.30 6.84
CA ALA A 171 -8.83 -0.17 5.97
C ALA A 171 -10.07 0.28 6.76
N THR A 172 -10.75 1.31 6.25
CA THR A 172 -11.96 1.88 6.87
C THR A 172 -13.02 2.19 5.81
N GLY A 173 -14.24 2.56 6.22
CA GLY A 173 -15.34 2.84 5.29
C GLY A 173 -15.81 1.60 4.52
N ALA A 174 -16.14 1.76 3.24
CA ALA A 174 -16.50 0.70 2.30
C ALA A 174 -15.33 0.39 1.33
N SER A 175 -14.10 0.53 1.81
CA SER A 175 -12.89 0.25 1.04
C SER A 175 -12.70 -1.26 0.82
N HIS A 176 -12.00 -1.62 -0.26
CA HIS A 176 -11.76 -3.01 -0.60
C HIS A 176 -10.35 -3.19 -1.17
N LEU A 177 -9.62 -4.17 -0.62
CA LEU A 177 -8.33 -4.62 -1.13
C LEU A 177 -8.44 -6.08 -1.60
N GLU A 178 -8.08 -6.32 -2.86
CA GLU A 178 -7.98 -7.65 -3.45
C GLU A 178 -6.52 -7.95 -3.81
N VAL A 179 -6.04 -9.13 -3.41
CA VAL A 179 -4.67 -9.61 -3.70
C VAL A 179 -4.74 -11.02 -4.30
N ASP A 180 -4.24 -11.21 -5.52
CA ASP A 180 -4.34 -12.52 -6.17
C ASP A 180 -3.38 -13.54 -5.54
N THR A 181 -2.12 -13.13 -5.30
CA THR A 181 -1.07 -13.97 -4.70
C THR A 181 -0.29 -13.21 -3.64
N ALA A 182 -0.23 -13.75 -2.42
CA ALA A 182 0.55 -13.21 -1.32
C ALA A 182 1.65 -14.18 -0.85
N LEU A 183 2.92 -13.78 -0.94
CA LEU A 183 4.08 -14.54 -0.43
C LEU A 183 4.80 -13.71 0.64
N LEU A 184 4.29 -13.75 1.87
CA LEU A 184 4.62 -12.81 2.92
C LEU A 184 5.27 -13.52 4.11
N SER A 185 6.35 -12.92 4.62
CA SER A 185 6.89 -13.30 5.93
C SER A 185 6.07 -12.70 7.08
N ALA A 186 5.46 -11.54 6.86
CA ALA A 186 4.58 -10.89 7.81
C ALA A 186 3.46 -10.10 7.10
N PHE A 187 2.24 -10.22 7.61
CA PHE A 187 1.10 -9.43 7.19
C PHE A 187 0.33 -8.92 8.42
N SER A 188 0.07 -7.62 8.44
CA SER A 188 -0.73 -6.95 9.48
C SER A 188 -1.90 -6.20 8.85
N ALA A 189 -3.10 -6.37 9.39
CA ALA A 189 -4.28 -5.65 8.92
C ALA A 189 -5.12 -5.12 10.09
N GLN A 190 -5.53 -3.86 9.99
CA GLN A 190 -6.53 -3.22 10.84
C GLN A 190 -7.71 -2.81 9.97
N MET A 191 -8.90 -3.30 10.30
CA MET A 191 -10.09 -3.16 9.46
C MET A 191 -11.29 -2.71 10.30
N SER A 192 -12.05 -1.74 9.80
CA SER A 192 -13.29 -1.26 10.43
C SER A 192 -14.41 -0.99 9.42
N ASP A 193 -15.56 -0.56 9.93
CA ASP A 193 -16.76 -0.24 9.16
C ASP A 193 -17.19 -1.40 8.25
N ASN A 194 -17.21 -1.20 6.94
CA ASN A 194 -17.62 -2.19 5.93
C ASN A 194 -16.45 -2.54 5.00
N SER A 195 -15.21 -2.39 5.49
CA SER A 195 -14.01 -2.65 4.70
C SER A 195 -13.85 -4.14 4.37
N GLN A 196 -13.28 -4.42 3.20
CA GLN A 196 -13.15 -5.78 2.68
C GLN A 196 -11.69 -6.09 2.30
N LEU A 197 -11.25 -7.30 2.62
CA LEU A 197 -9.94 -7.82 2.25
C LEU A 197 -10.10 -9.21 1.65
N SER A 198 -9.56 -9.42 0.45
CA SER A 198 -9.52 -10.72 -0.21
C SER A 198 -8.08 -11.06 -0.60
N ILE A 199 -7.56 -12.19 -0.13
CA ILE A 199 -6.30 -12.78 -0.58
C ILE A 199 -6.62 -14.14 -1.20
N ALA A 200 -6.50 -14.26 -2.51
CA ALA A 200 -6.97 -15.45 -3.22
C ALA A 200 -6.08 -16.68 -3.03
N THR A 201 -4.75 -16.52 -2.99
CA THR A 201 -3.81 -17.63 -2.78
C THR A 201 -2.48 -17.16 -2.15
N GLY A 202 -1.65 -18.11 -1.70
CA GLY A 202 -0.26 -17.85 -1.33
C GLY A 202 0.17 -18.47 0.01
N GLN A 203 1.20 -17.88 0.61
CA GLN A 203 1.77 -18.26 1.90
C GLN A 203 2.04 -17.01 2.76
N ILE A 204 1.62 -17.05 4.03
CA ILE A 204 1.85 -16.00 5.02
C ILE A 204 2.46 -16.64 6.27
N ASP A 205 3.69 -16.29 6.64
CA ASP A 205 4.33 -16.91 7.81
C ASP A 205 3.79 -16.36 9.14
N SER A 206 3.49 -15.06 9.20
CA SER A 206 2.90 -14.41 10.38
C SER A 206 1.77 -13.47 9.98
N LEU A 207 0.57 -13.74 10.48
CA LEU A 207 -0.64 -12.94 10.28
C LEU A 207 -1.06 -12.28 11.59
N THR A 208 -1.25 -10.96 11.58
CA THR A 208 -1.95 -10.23 12.65
C THR A 208 -3.11 -9.48 12.03
N LEU A 209 -4.33 -9.73 12.50
CA LEU A 209 -5.52 -9.11 11.93
C LEU A 209 -6.47 -8.64 13.04
N ASN A 210 -6.89 -7.38 12.97
CA ASN A 210 -7.89 -6.81 13.85
C ASN A 210 -9.04 -6.25 13.01
N ALA A 211 -10.23 -6.82 13.15
CA ALA A 211 -11.41 -6.42 12.42
C ALA A 211 -12.53 -5.99 13.38
N SER A 212 -13.27 -4.94 13.03
CA SER A 212 -14.37 -4.40 13.84
C SER A 212 -15.58 -4.03 12.96
N HIS A 213 -16.72 -3.71 13.59
CA HIS A 213 -17.95 -3.34 12.91
C HIS A 213 -18.46 -4.43 11.94
N GLN A 214 -18.49 -4.18 10.63
CA GLN A 214 -18.93 -5.11 9.58
C GLN A 214 -17.79 -5.43 8.61
N ALA A 215 -16.53 -5.28 9.04
CA ALA A 215 -15.37 -5.58 8.21
C ALA A 215 -15.29 -7.08 7.89
N ASP A 216 -14.91 -7.42 6.66
CA ASP A 216 -14.80 -8.80 6.18
C ASP A 216 -13.42 -9.09 5.60
N ALA A 217 -12.79 -10.17 6.05
CA ALA A 217 -11.50 -10.62 5.53
C ALA A 217 -11.56 -12.09 5.09
N SER A 218 -11.22 -12.36 3.84
CA SER A 218 -11.11 -13.69 3.26
C SER A 218 -9.67 -13.97 2.82
N ILE A 219 -8.96 -14.83 3.55
CA ILE A 219 -7.55 -15.16 3.30
C ILE A 219 -7.45 -16.64 2.92
N MET A 220 -7.37 -16.90 1.63
CA MET A 220 -7.27 -18.25 1.05
C MET A 220 -5.83 -18.75 0.92
N ALA A 221 -4.85 -17.97 1.41
CA ALA A 221 -3.45 -18.37 1.56
C ALA A 221 -3.24 -19.39 2.70
N THR A 222 -2.12 -20.12 2.66
CA THR A 222 -1.65 -20.91 3.80
C THR A 222 -0.98 -19.99 4.81
N VAL A 223 -1.53 -19.94 6.02
CA VAL A 223 -0.99 -19.14 7.12
C VAL A 223 -0.22 -20.04 8.07
N ASN A 224 0.98 -19.66 8.48
CA ASN A 224 1.71 -20.44 9.48
C ASN A 224 1.27 -20.06 10.90
N ASN A 225 1.44 -18.80 11.31
CA ASN A 225 0.93 -18.32 12.60
C ASN A 225 -0.07 -17.19 12.40
N ALA A 226 -1.16 -17.21 13.16
CA ALA A 226 -2.21 -16.20 13.10
C ALA A 226 -2.56 -15.66 14.49
N SER A 227 -2.71 -14.34 14.59
CA SER A 227 -3.33 -13.64 15.72
C SER A 227 -4.48 -12.81 15.18
N ILE A 228 -5.71 -13.20 15.50
CA ILE A 228 -6.92 -12.58 14.95
C ILE A 228 -7.77 -12.05 16.11
N THR A 229 -8.18 -10.79 16.00
CA THR A 229 -9.17 -10.18 16.89
C THR A 229 -10.36 -9.68 16.07
N THR A 230 -11.57 -10.10 16.43
CA THR A 230 -12.81 -9.64 15.78
C THR A 230 -13.75 -8.96 16.78
N ASN A 231 -14.33 -7.83 16.40
CA ASN A 231 -15.31 -7.10 17.21
C ASN A 231 -16.62 -6.88 16.43
N ASP A 232 -17.70 -6.66 17.17
CA ASP A 232 -19.05 -6.38 16.66
C ASP A 232 -19.64 -7.46 15.73
N ALA A 233 -19.69 -7.20 14.42
CA ALA A 233 -20.23 -8.08 13.38
C ALA A 233 -19.17 -8.41 12.30
N ALA A 234 -17.88 -8.18 12.60
CA ALA A 234 -16.80 -8.48 11.68
C ALA A 234 -16.64 -9.99 11.46
N SER A 235 -16.18 -10.38 10.27
CA SER A 235 -15.96 -11.76 9.86
C SER A 235 -14.58 -11.98 9.28
N VAL A 236 -13.98 -13.14 9.61
CA VAL A 236 -12.68 -13.55 9.09
C VAL A 236 -12.76 -15.00 8.65
N THR A 237 -12.37 -15.26 7.41
CA THR A 237 -12.30 -16.59 6.82
C THR A 237 -10.86 -16.91 6.45
N LEU A 238 -10.32 -18.00 6.99
CA LEU A 238 -9.00 -18.51 6.66
C LEU A 238 -9.14 -19.87 5.95
N SER A 239 -8.36 -20.10 4.89
CA SER A 239 -8.30 -21.43 4.25
C SER A 239 -7.54 -22.43 5.13
N LYS A 240 -6.22 -22.25 5.30
CA LYS A 240 -5.39 -23.22 6.00
C LYS A 240 -4.47 -22.52 6.98
N VAL A 241 -4.46 -22.98 8.23
CA VAL A 241 -3.45 -22.62 9.23
C VAL A 241 -2.63 -23.84 9.60
N THR A 242 -1.29 -23.76 9.52
CA THR A 242 -0.39 -24.88 9.82
C THR A 242 0.24 -24.84 11.21
N GLY A 243 0.33 -23.66 11.81
CA GLY A 243 0.93 -23.44 13.12
C GLY A 243 -0.09 -22.95 14.14
N SER A 244 0.32 -22.00 14.98
CA SER A 244 -0.50 -21.52 16.09
C SER A 244 -1.54 -20.49 15.66
N VAL A 245 -2.72 -20.57 16.26
CA VAL A 245 -3.82 -19.61 16.09
C VAL A 245 -4.16 -19.03 17.45
N GLN A 246 -4.11 -17.70 17.56
CA GLN A 246 -4.64 -16.95 18.68
C GLN A 246 -5.89 -16.21 18.23
N ASP A 247 -7.04 -16.69 18.67
CA ASP A 247 -8.34 -16.11 18.34
C ASP A 247 -8.87 -15.32 19.54
N GLY A 248 -9.17 -14.06 19.32
CA GLY A 248 -9.83 -13.16 20.26
C GLY A 248 -11.07 -12.52 19.64
N GLY A 249 -12.07 -12.20 20.46
CA GLY A 249 -13.23 -11.44 20.02
C GLY A 249 -14.58 -12.14 20.16
N THR A 250 -15.61 -11.55 19.54
CA THR A 250 -17.02 -11.93 19.74
C THR A 250 -17.65 -12.70 18.58
N LYS A 251 -16.94 -12.91 17.45
CA LYS A 251 -17.54 -13.41 16.19
C LYS A 251 -16.71 -14.45 15.42
N HIS A 252 -17.31 -14.92 14.32
CA HIS A 252 -16.97 -16.13 13.56
C HIS A 252 -15.62 -16.03 12.83
N ILE A 253 -14.68 -16.83 13.30
CA ILE A 253 -13.47 -17.20 12.55
C ILE A 253 -13.77 -18.57 11.93
N THR A 254 -13.86 -18.62 10.60
CA THR A 254 -14.13 -19.87 9.88
C THR A 254 -12.83 -20.37 9.27
N HIS A 255 -12.44 -21.58 9.62
CA HIS A 255 -11.36 -22.30 8.95
C HIS A 255 -11.97 -23.18 7.85
N ALA A 256 -11.85 -22.74 6.60
CA ALA A 256 -12.32 -23.50 5.46
C ALA A 256 -11.36 -24.68 5.23
N SER A 257 -11.71 -25.86 5.73
CA SER A 257 -10.95 -27.07 5.40
C SER A 257 -10.90 -27.23 3.87
N PRO A 258 -9.71 -27.46 3.27
CA PRO A 258 -9.62 -27.69 1.83
C PRO A 258 -10.60 -28.81 1.44
N PRO A 259 -11.37 -28.67 0.35
CA PRO A 259 -12.32 -29.70 -0.06
C PRO A 259 -11.58 -31.04 -0.15
N GLU A 260 -12.03 -32.00 0.66
CA GLU A 260 -11.46 -33.34 0.68
C GLU A 260 -11.48 -33.88 -0.76
N PRO A 261 -10.32 -34.25 -1.34
CA PRO A 261 -10.28 -34.71 -2.71
C PRO A 261 -11.23 -35.90 -2.84
N ALA A 262 -12.23 -35.76 -3.71
CA ALA A 262 -13.27 -36.75 -3.91
C ALA A 262 -12.62 -38.15 -4.07
N PRO A 263 -13.12 -39.19 -3.38
CA PRO A 263 -12.56 -40.53 -3.47
C PRO A 263 -12.46 -40.94 -4.94
N VAL A 264 -11.22 -41.12 -5.42
CA VAL A 264 -10.98 -41.61 -6.77
C VAL A 264 -11.60 -43.00 -6.83
N LYS A 265 -12.76 -43.11 -7.47
CA LYS A 265 -13.46 -44.37 -7.67
C LYS A 265 -12.47 -45.29 -8.41
N PRO A 266 -12.09 -46.46 -7.87
CA PRO A 266 -11.14 -47.34 -8.54
C PRO A 266 -11.72 -47.73 -9.90
N THR A 267 -11.13 -47.18 -10.97
CA THR A 267 -11.44 -47.58 -12.34
C THR A 267 -10.96 -49.02 -12.48
N VAL A 268 -11.91 -49.95 -12.52
CA VAL A 268 -11.66 -51.35 -12.87
C VAL A 268 -11.07 -51.36 -14.27
N GLN A 269 -9.76 -51.54 -14.37
CA GLN A 269 -9.04 -51.67 -15.63
C GLN A 269 -9.44 -53.00 -16.27
N PRO A 270 -10.05 -53.02 -17.47
CA PRO A 270 -10.30 -54.27 -18.17
C PRO A 270 -8.95 -54.85 -18.63
N SER A 271 -8.57 -56.00 -18.07
CA SER A 271 -7.42 -56.77 -18.54
C SER A 271 -7.73 -57.36 -19.91
N THR A 272 -7.33 -56.66 -20.97
CA THR A 272 -7.23 -57.22 -22.32
C THR A 272 -5.84 -57.81 -22.49
N GLN A 273 -5.72 -59.09 -22.13
CA GLN A 273 -4.55 -59.91 -22.39
C GLN A 273 -4.55 -60.37 -23.87
N PRO A 274 -3.54 -60.03 -24.67
CA PRO A 274 -3.39 -60.58 -26.01
C PRO A 274 -2.88 -62.04 -25.94
N PRO A 275 -3.27 -62.92 -26.88
CA PRO A 275 -2.75 -64.28 -26.96
C PRO A 275 -1.29 -64.27 -27.44
N GLN A 276 -0.39 -64.83 -26.63
CA GLN A 276 1.03 -64.97 -26.96
C GLN A 276 1.24 -66.30 -27.71
N PRO A 277 1.86 -66.28 -28.91
CA PRO A 277 2.16 -67.50 -29.68
C PRO A 277 3.45 -68.18 -29.21
N ASP A 278 3.42 -69.51 -29.20
CA ASP A 278 4.58 -70.38 -29.00
C ASP A 278 5.60 -70.21 -30.13
N GLY A 279 6.87 -70.01 -29.77
CA GLY A 279 7.96 -69.94 -30.73
C GLY A 279 9.33 -69.88 -30.05
N GLN A 280 9.91 -71.06 -29.82
CA GLN A 280 11.31 -71.23 -29.42
C GLN A 280 12.26 -70.80 -30.54
N ALA A 281 13.27 -69.98 -30.21
CA ALA A 281 14.60 -70.05 -30.85
C ALA A 281 15.66 -69.46 -29.92
N GLN A 282 16.69 -70.27 -29.67
CA GLN A 282 17.89 -69.99 -28.91
C GLN A 282 18.73 -68.86 -29.55
N GLY A 283 19.39 -68.04 -28.74
CA GLY A 283 20.42 -67.13 -29.24
C GLY A 283 21.09 -66.31 -28.14
N LEU A 284 22.33 -66.67 -27.83
CA LEU A 284 23.27 -65.95 -26.98
C LEU A 284 23.32 -64.45 -27.30
N ASN A 285 23.35 -63.59 -26.27
CA ASN A 285 24.45 -62.63 -26.04
C ASN A 285 24.08 -61.62 -24.94
N ASN A 286 24.78 -61.75 -23.82
CA ASN A 286 25.01 -60.68 -22.85
C ASN A 286 26.11 -59.76 -23.43
N PRO A 287 26.01 -58.43 -23.27
CA PRO A 287 26.99 -57.81 -22.37
C PRO A 287 26.40 -56.69 -21.49
N THR A 288 26.63 -56.86 -20.18
CA THR A 288 27.06 -55.89 -19.18
C THR A 288 27.49 -54.51 -19.71
N VAL A 289 26.94 -53.39 -19.18
CA VAL A 289 27.49 -52.33 -18.27
C VAL A 289 26.48 -51.15 -18.18
N PRO A 290 26.61 -50.08 -17.34
CA PRO A 290 27.30 -49.92 -16.06
C PRO A 290 26.43 -49.34 -14.91
N HIS A 291 26.86 -49.65 -13.68
CA HIS A 291 26.46 -49.01 -12.43
C HIS A 291 26.62 -47.48 -12.47
N VAL A 292 25.60 -46.75 -12.02
CA VAL A 292 25.67 -45.32 -11.70
C VAL A 292 26.30 -45.15 -10.31
N PRO A 293 27.37 -44.34 -10.15
CA PRO A 293 27.99 -44.11 -8.84
C PRO A 293 27.12 -43.26 -7.91
N LYS A 294 27.05 -43.67 -6.64
CA LYS A 294 26.58 -42.85 -5.51
C LYS A 294 27.41 -41.57 -5.44
N GLN A 295 26.75 -40.41 -5.51
CA GLN A 295 27.36 -39.14 -5.13
C GLN A 295 27.59 -39.11 -3.61
N VAL A 296 28.86 -38.98 -3.25
CA VAL A 296 29.32 -38.72 -1.88
C VAL A 296 29.18 -37.22 -1.62
N ILE A 297 28.42 -36.88 -0.58
CA ILE A 297 28.33 -35.53 -0.02
C ILE A 297 29.64 -35.27 0.73
N THR A 298 30.46 -34.33 0.26
CA THR A 298 31.58 -33.78 1.01
C THR A 298 31.21 -32.42 1.57
N THR A 299 30.99 -32.38 2.88
CA THR A 299 30.89 -31.21 3.74
C THR A 299 32.26 -30.54 3.87
N PRO A 300 32.42 -29.22 3.63
CA PRO A 300 33.62 -28.50 4.05
C PRO A 300 33.51 -28.15 5.54
N SER A 301 34.28 -28.84 6.38
CA SER A 301 34.58 -28.40 7.75
C SER A 301 35.50 -27.18 7.70
N ALA A 302 35.03 -26.04 8.19
CA ALA A 302 35.88 -24.90 8.49
C ALA A 302 36.64 -25.13 9.83
N PRO A 303 37.93 -24.79 9.91
CA PRO A 303 38.74 -25.01 11.11
C PRO A 303 38.47 -23.98 12.21
N SER A 304 38.28 -24.47 13.44
CA SER A 304 38.40 -23.68 14.67
C SER A 304 39.83 -23.18 14.87
N PRO A 305 40.05 -21.88 15.13
CA PRO A 305 41.29 -21.43 15.74
C PRO A 305 41.25 -21.63 17.25
N ALA A 306 42.31 -22.29 17.73
CA ALA A 306 42.57 -22.59 19.12
C ALA A 306 42.91 -21.35 19.96
N VAL A 307 42.58 -21.48 21.24
CA VAL A 307 42.97 -20.65 22.37
C VAL A 307 44.49 -20.48 22.43
N SER A 308 44.95 -19.25 22.67
CA SER A 308 46.29 -18.97 23.20
C SER A 308 46.26 -17.68 24.02
N SER A 309 46.30 -17.85 25.34
CA SER A 309 46.70 -16.79 26.27
C SER A 309 48.21 -16.58 26.22
N PRO A 310 48.69 -15.34 26.35
CA PRO A 310 49.85 -15.11 27.21
C PRO A 310 49.65 -13.96 28.20
N ALA A 311 50.35 -14.11 29.31
CA ALA A 311 50.32 -13.26 30.49
C ALA A 311 51.21 -12.01 30.38
N THR A 312 50.92 -11.08 31.31
CA THR A 312 51.82 -10.14 32.00
C THR A 312 52.51 -9.01 31.21
N GLY A 313 52.11 -7.78 31.59
CA GLY A 313 53.06 -6.73 31.93
C GLY A 313 53.05 -5.52 30.99
N GLN A 314 52.39 -4.44 31.39
CA GLN A 314 53.01 -3.11 31.48
C GLN A 314 52.05 -2.09 32.11
N THR A 315 52.50 -1.54 33.23
CA THR A 315 52.02 -0.34 33.91
C THR A 315 52.21 0.89 33.02
N GLY A 316 51.09 1.51 32.62
CA GLY A 316 51.05 2.84 32.03
C GLY A 316 50.00 3.68 32.76
N THR A 317 50.46 4.66 33.52
CA THR A 317 49.64 5.62 34.29
C THR A 317 48.81 6.51 33.36
N ILE A 318 47.48 6.40 33.44
CA ILE A 318 46.52 7.32 32.81
C ILE A 318 46.10 8.37 33.86
N PRO A 319 46.06 9.67 33.52
CA PRO A 319 45.59 10.72 34.44
C PRO A 319 44.12 10.54 34.83
N ALA A 320 43.83 10.77 36.10
CA ALA A 320 42.49 10.70 36.68
C ALA A 320 41.52 11.68 35.99
N GLN A 321 40.50 11.13 35.32
CA GLN A 321 39.33 11.88 34.88
C GLN A 321 38.36 12.04 36.06
N PRO A 322 37.89 13.26 36.40
CA PRO A 322 36.97 13.47 37.50
C PRO A 322 35.60 12.81 37.21
N ALA A 323 35.07 12.13 38.21
CA ALA A 323 33.78 11.46 38.18
C ALA A 323 32.64 12.46 37.89
N PRO A 324 31.64 12.09 37.06
CA PRO A 324 30.42 12.87 36.94
C PRO A 324 29.63 12.76 38.26
N SER A 325 29.42 13.91 38.91
CA SER A 325 28.55 14.04 40.08
C SER A 325 27.13 13.60 39.74
N ALA A 326 26.62 12.61 40.47
CA ALA A 326 25.21 12.23 40.43
C ALA A 326 24.31 13.42 40.81
N PRO A 327 23.27 13.75 40.02
CA PRO A 327 22.32 14.77 40.40
C PRO A 327 21.51 14.31 41.63
N LYS A 328 21.58 15.11 42.71
CA LYS A 328 20.68 14.99 43.87
C LYS A 328 19.24 15.19 43.41
N ALA A 329 18.39 14.20 43.68
CA ALA A 329 16.94 14.35 43.60
C ALA A 329 16.47 15.39 44.64
N SER A 330 16.11 16.58 44.19
CA SER A 330 15.34 17.55 44.95
C SER A 330 13.85 17.27 44.77
N LEU A 331 13.15 17.05 45.88
CA LEU A 331 11.69 16.97 45.92
C LEU A 331 11.07 18.29 45.42
N PRO A 332 10.04 18.25 44.55
CA PRO A 332 9.35 19.45 44.12
C PRO A 332 8.45 19.98 45.25
N THR A 333 8.74 21.21 45.65
CA THR A 333 7.88 22.08 46.45
C THR A 333 6.59 22.36 45.68
N SER A 334 5.44 22.25 46.34
CA SER A 334 4.11 22.57 45.80
C SER A 334 4.03 24.02 45.33
N GLY A 335 4.21 24.24 44.03
CA GLY A 335 3.99 25.51 43.36
C GLY A 335 2.51 25.67 42.99
N THR A 336 1.96 26.83 43.33
CA THR A 336 0.62 27.28 42.94
C THR A 336 0.45 27.27 41.42
N LEU A 337 -0.58 26.55 40.95
CA LEU A 337 -0.99 26.49 39.55
C LEU A 337 -1.36 27.90 39.04
N PRO A 338 -0.91 28.29 37.83
CA PRO A 338 -1.47 29.42 37.11
C PRO A 338 -2.96 29.15 36.82
N GLN A 339 -3.85 30.03 37.28
CA GLN A 339 -5.25 30.04 36.88
C GLN A 339 -5.36 30.13 35.36
N ALA A 340 -6.09 29.20 34.75
CA ALA A 340 -6.50 29.30 33.36
C ALA A 340 -7.35 30.58 33.15
N PRO A 341 -7.21 31.27 32.01
CA PRO A 341 -8.08 32.39 31.67
C PRO A 341 -9.55 31.95 31.71
N GLN A 342 -10.30 32.59 32.59
CA GLN A 342 -11.73 32.39 32.73
C GLN A 342 -12.42 32.88 31.43
N PRO A 343 -13.29 32.08 30.78
CA PRO A 343 -13.99 32.54 29.59
C PRO A 343 -14.88 33.72 29.94
N THR A 344 -14.68 34.82 29.22
CA THR A 344 -15.51 36.02 29.31
C THR A 344 -16.95 35.65 28.89
N PRO A 345 -17.97 35.94 29.69
CA PRO A 345 -19.35 35.70 29.29
C PRO A 345 -19.68 36.53 28.03
N PRO A 346 -20.31 35.94 27.02
CA PRO A 346 -20.71 36.68 25.83
C PRO A 346 -21.69 37.79 26.21
N ALA A 347 -21.38 39.01 25.77
CA ALA A 347 -22.27 40.14 25.83
C ALA A 347 -23.59 39.79 25.15
N ALA A 348 -24.69 40.14 25.80
CA ALA A 348 -26.04 40.07 25.25
C ALA A 348 -26.09 40.87 23.94
N ALA A 349 -26.10 40.17 22.81
CA ALA A 349 -26.39 40.72 21.51
C ALA A 349 -27.85 40.43 21.18
N SER A 350 -28.59 41.52 21.17
CA SER A 350 -29.93 41.80 20.67
C SER A 350 -30.49 40.81 19.63
N THR A 351 -31.71 40.39 19.93
CA THR A 351 -32.72 39.73 19.09
C THR A 351 -32.86 40.36 17.70
N PRO A 352 -32.70 39.59 16.60
CA PRO A 352 -33.42 39.82 15.36
C PRO A 352 -34.69 38.96 15.36
N ALA A 353 -35.85 39.60 15.26
CA ALA A 353 -37.11 38.93 15.06
C ALA A 353 -37.10 38.16 13.73
N HIS A 354 -37.21 36.82 13.79
CA HIS A 354 -37.54 36.01 12.62
C HIS A 354 -39.06 35.86 12.48
N PRO A 355 -39.61 36.02 11.27
CA PRO A 355 -41.04 35.87 10.99
C PRO A 355 -41.51 34.40 11.09
N ALA A 356 -42.81 34.28 11.38
CA ALA A 356 -43.53 33.07 11.72
C ALA A 356 -43.44 31.94 10.68
N ALA A 357 -43.49 30.72 11.22
CA ALA A 357 -43.58 29.45 10.52
C ALA A 357 -44.83 29.36 9.61
N ALA A 358 -44.63 28.89 8.38
CA ALA A 358 -45.68 28.31 7.55
C ALA A 358 -45.62 26.78 7.67
N LEU A 359 -46.72 26.18 8.09
CA LEU A 359 -46.93 24.74 8.24
C LEU A 359 -46.88 24.02 6.88
N PRO A 360 -46.23 22.83 6.78
CA PRO A 360 -46.39 21.96 5.63
C PRO A 360 -47.77 21.28 5.66
N SER A 361 -48.53 21.51 4.58
CA SER A 361 -49.85 20.93 4.35
C SER A 361 -49.71 19.49 3.82
N LYS A 362 -50.48 18.58 4.42
CA LYS A 362 -50.71 17.18 4.01
C LYS A 362 -51.70 17.12 2.83
N PRO A 363 -51.39 16.37 1.76
CA PRO A 363 -52.42 15.69 0.95
C PRO A 363 -52.10 14.20 0.84
N ALA A 364 -52.90 13.31 1.43
CA ALA A 364 -54.09 12.64 0.87
C ALA A 364 -53.73 11.35 0.08
N PRO A 365 -54.30 10.18 0.43
CA PRO A 365 -54.02 8.90 -0.20
C PRO A 365 -54.85 8.69 -1.48
N GLN A 366 -54.21 8.41 -2.61
CA GLN A 366 -54.89 7.99 -3.84
C GLN A 366 -54.98 6.47 -3.91
N GLY A 367 -56.16 5.97 -3.51
CA GLY A 367 -57.09 5.25 -4.38
C GLY A 367 -56.56 4.24 -5.40
N SER A 368 -56.86 2.98 -5.09
CA SER A 368 -56.90 1.79 -5.94
C SER A 368 -57.80 1.92 -7.18
N ALA A 369 -57.45 1.21 -8.26
CA ALA A 369 -58.30 0.34 -9.12
C ALA A 369 -57.63 0.11 -10.51
N PRO A 370 -58.14 -0.78 -11.40
CA PRO A 370 -58.37 -2.21 -11.23
C PRO A 370 -57.73 -3.08 -12.35
N VAL A 371 -57.69 -4.38 -12.06
CA VAL A 371 -57.58 -5.60 -12.90
C VAL A 371 -57.89 -5.47 -14.41
N THR A 372 -57.07 -6.09 -15.26
CA THR A 372 -57.55 -6.90 -16.40
C THR A 372 -56.58 -8.07 -16.70
N PRO A 373 -57.05 -9.32 -16.89
CA PRO A 373 -56.26 -10.50 -17.23
C PRO A 373 -56.35 -10.86 -18.73
N GLN A 374 -55.67 -11.97 -19.11
CA GLN A 374 -55.73 -12.77 -20.36
C GLN A 374 -54.73 -12.45 -21.48
N ASN A 375 -53.76 -13.36 -21.68
CA ASN A 375 -53.79 -14.47 -22.65
C ASN A 375 -52.39 -15.17 -22.59
N GLN A 376 -52.15 -16.46 -22.30
CA GLN A 376 -52.62 -17.71 -22.93
C GLN A 376 -52.51 -17.64 -24.47
N THR A 377 -51.80 -18.50 -25.25
CA THR A 377 -51.12 -19.80 -25.05
C THR A 377 -50.23 -20.05 -26.34
N PRO A 378 -49.89 -21.29 -26.80
CA PRO A 378 -48.51 -21.78 -26.99
C PRO A 378 -48.07 -21.99 -28.46
N LYS A 379 -46.78 -22.32 -28.66
CA LYS A 379 -46.38 -23.53 -29.43
C LYS A 379 -44.96 -23.96 -29.11
#